data_AF-A0A1B8NWD7-F1
#
_entry.id   AF-A0A1B8NWD7-F1
#
_cell.length_a   1.000
_cell.length_b   1.000
_cell.length_c   1.000
_cell.angle_alpha   90.00
_cell.angle_beta   90.00
_cell.angle_gamma   90.00
#
_symmetry.space_group_name_H-M   'P 1'
#
loop_
_entity.id
_entity.type
_entity.pdbx_description
1 polymer ?
#
loop_
_entity_poly.entity_id
_entity_poly.type
_entity_poly.pdbx_seq_one_letter_code
_entity_poly.pdbx_strand_id
1 'polypeptide(L)'
;MEWVGATGLAAGIYVGLFEMGIAFVLWQLAMRTVSRTARISNLIFLSPPISLVLLFFIVGEPVLPSTLLGLVLILGGLGLQQRQKTPAEPAEARS
;
A
#
# COMPACT_ATOMS: atom_id res chain seq x y z
N MET A 1 4.67 35.18 18.36
CA MET A 1 3.46 34.34 18.35
C MET A 1 2.63 34.66 17.11
N GLU A 2 3.20 34.48 15.91
CA GLU A 2 2.51 34.74 14.63
C GLU A 2 1.87 33.44 14.13
N TRP A 3 1.12 32.82 15.02
CA TRP A 3 0.51 31.51 14.82
C TRP A 3 -0.69 31.66 13.90
N VAL A 4 -0.62 31.02 12.74
CA VAL A 4 -1.77 30.65 11.91
C VAL A 4 -2.70 31.83 11.61
N GLY A 5 -2.15 32.89 11.03
CA GLY A 5 -2.95 33.89 10.32
C GLY A 5 -3.78 33.21 9.23
N ALA A 6 -4.88 33.83 8.81
CA ALA A 6 -5.86 33.31 7.85
C ALA A 6 -5.26 32.58 6.62
N THR A 7 -4.05 32.95 6.21
CA THR A 7 -3.22 32.29 5.19
C THR A 7 -2.87 30.83 5.48
N GLY A 8 -2.49 30.48 6.71
CA GLY A 8 -2.17 29.10 7.09
C GLY A 8 -3.42 28.21 7.10
N LEU A 9 -4.55 28.76 7.54
CA LEU A 9 -5.85 28.11 7.44
C LEU A 9 -6.28 27.93 5.98
N ALA A 10 -6.14 28.97 5.14
CA ALA A 10 -6.46 28.90 3.72
C ALA A 10 -5.57 27.89 2.98
N ALA A 11 -4.27 27.86 3.26
CA ALA A 11 -3.33 26.88 2.70
C ALA A 11 -3.67 25.45 3.15
N GLY A 12 -4.00 25.25 4.44
CA GLY A 12 -4.44 23.96 4.96
C GLY A 12 -5.75 23.48 4.33
N ILE A 13 -6.71 24.37 4.11
CA ILE A 13 -7.96 24.06 3.41
C ILE A 13 -7.68 23.71 1.95
N TYR A 14 -6.81 24.47 1.26
CA TYR A 14 -6.44 24.19 -0.12
C TYR A 14 -5.76 22.82 -0.26
N VAL A 15 -4.70 22.55 0.52
CA VAL A 15 -3.98 21.26 0.48
C VAL A 15 -4.89 20.11 0.92
N GLY A 16 -5.70 20.32 1.96
CA GLY A 16 -6.64 19.31 2.45
C GLY A 16 -7.73 18.95 1.43
N LEU A 17 -8.32 19.94 0.78
CA LEU A 17 -9.44 19.74 -0.14
C LEU A 17 -8.98 19.36 -1.55
N PHE A 18 -8.03 20.10 -2.11
CA PHE A 18 -7.56 19.88 -3.48
C PHE A 18 -6.52 18.78 -3.54
N GLU A 19 -5.48 18.81 -2.70
CA GLU A 19 -4.38 17.86 -2.83
C GLU A 19 -4.75 16.50 -2.25
N MET A 20 -5.13 16.46 -0.97
CA MET A 20 -5.51 15.23 -0.28
C MET A 20 -6.93 14.78 -0.64
N GLY A 21 -7.89 15.70 -0.74
CA GLY A 21 -9.29 15.38 -1.02
C GLY A 21 -9.50 14.83 -2.43
N ILE A 22 -8.94 15.45 -3.47
CA ILE A 22 -9.05 14.94 -4.85
C ILE A 22 -8.30 13.61 -4.98
N ALA A 23 -7.09 13.49 -4.41
CA ALA A 23 -6.35 12.22 -4.41
C ALA A 23 -7.16 11.09 -3.75
N PHE A 24 -7.83 11.39 -2.64
CA PHE A 24 -8.69 10.43 -1.94
C PHE A 24 -9.91 10.04 -2.79
N VAL A 25 -10.62 11.00 -3.40
CA VAL A 25 -11.78 10.72 -4.26
C VAL A 25 -11.37 9.92 -5.50
N LEU A 26 -10.26 10.28 -6.15
CA LEU A 26 -9.69 9.52 -7.26
C LEU A 26 -9.34 8.10 -6.86
N TRP A 27 -8.71 7.94 -5.69
CA TRP A 27 -8.40 6.62 -5.15
C TRP A 27 -9.67 5.81 -4.85
N GLN A 28 -10.69 6.42 -4.23
CA GLN A 28 -11.98 5.76 -3.98
C GLN A 28 -12.69 5.36 -5.29
N LEU A 29 -12.63 6.20 -6.31
CA LEU A 29 -13.17 5.91 -7.63
C LEU A 29 -12.42 4.74 -8.28
N ALA A 30 -11.09 4.76 -8.25
CA ALA A 30 -10.26 3.65 -8.74
C ALA A 30 -10.55 2.34 -7.98
N MET A 31 -10.72 2.40 -6.66
CA MET A 31 -11.08 1.25 -5.83
C MET A 31 -12.47 0.68 -6.17
N ARG A 32 -13.41 1.53 -6.61
CA ARG A 32 -14.74 1.09 -7.10
C ARG A 32 -14.67 0.48 -8.50
N THR A 33 -13.83 1.00 -9.38
CA THR A 33 -13.65 0.49 -10.76
C THR A 33 -12.86 -0.81 -10.79
N VAL A 34 -11.92 -1.01 -9.86
CA VAL A 34 -11.17 -2.27 -9.75
C VAL A 34 -12.05 -3.31 -9.06
N SER A 35 -12.69 -4.15 -9.89
CA SER A 35 -13.61 -5.25 -9.56
C SER A 35 -13.14 -6.28 -8.53
N ARG A 36 -11.89 -6.17 -8.06
CA ARG A 36 -11.32 -7.02 -7.02
C ARG A 36 -10.63 -6.14 -5.99
N THR A 37 -11.41 -5.49 -5.11
CA THR A 37 -10.95 -4.77 -3.91
C THR A 37 -9.92 -5.58 -3.11
N ALA A 38 -10.06 -6.91 -3.09
CA ALA A 38 -9.12 -7.83 -2.48
C ALA A 38 -7.70 -7.79 -3.09
N ARG A 39 -7.57 -7.57 -4.41
CA ARG A 39 -6.27 -7.50 -5.11
C ARG A 39 -5.53 -6.21 -4.72
N ILE A 40 -6.22 -5.06 -4.66
CA ILE A 40 -5.60 -3.80 -4.20
C ILE A 40 -5.21 -3.89 -2.73
N SER A 41 -6.08 -4.44 -1.88
CA SER A 41 -5.75 -4.66 -0.47
C SER A 41 -4.51 -5.53 -0.32
N ASN A 42 -4.39 -6.62 -1.09
CA ASN A 42 -3.18 -7.46 -1.10
C ASN A 42 -1.94 -6.68 -1.58
N LEU A 43 -2.06 -5.83 -2.60
CA LEU A 43 -0.95 -4.96 -3.06
C LEU A 43 -0.50 -3.94 -2.01
N ILE A 44 -1.43 -3.33 -1.26
CA ILE A 44 -1.09 -2.41 -0.16
C ILE A 44 -0.35 -3.16 0.94
N PHE A 45 -0.79 -4.38 1.27
CA PHE A 45 -0.06 -5.26 2.19
C PHE A 45 1.29 -5.75 1.64
N LEU A 46 1.45 -5.82 0.30
CA LEU A 46 2.72 -6.07 -0.39
C LEU A 46 3.59 -4.81 -0.54
N SER A 47 3.08 -3.60 -0.23
CA SER A 47 3.83 -2.36 -0.40
C SER A 47 5.17 -2.37 0.36
N PRO A 48 5.24 -2.76 1.65
CA PRO A 48 6.49 -2.76 2.40
C PRO A 48 7.63 -3.57 1.74
N PRO A 49 7.43 -4.84 1.34
CA PRO A 49 8.49 -5.60 0.67
C PRO A 49 8.75 -5.11 -0.76
N ILE A 50 7.73 -4.71 -1.53
CA ILE A 50 7.89 -4.19 -2.89
C ILE A 50 8.73 -2.89 -2.89
N SER A 51 8.41 -1.94 -2.02
CA SER A 51 9.18 -0.71 -1.86
C SER A 51 10.63 -0.98 -1.49
N LEU A 52 10.87 -1.96 -0.60
CA LEU A 52 12.22 -2.31 -0.16
C LEU A 52 13.05 -2.94 -1.29
N VAL A 53 12.45 -3.82 -2.08
CA VAL A 53 13.08 -4.39 -3.29
C VAL A 53 13.41 -3.28 -4.29
N LEU A 54 12.47 -2.37 -4.56
CA LEU A 54 12.72 -1.21 -5.43
C LEU A 54 13.86 -0.34 -4.91
N LEU A 55 13.90 -0.07 -3.61
CA LEU A 55 14.96 0.74 -2.97
C LEU A 55 16.32 0.05 -3.11
N PHE A 56 16.38 -1.27 -2.95
CA PHE A 56 17.59 -2.06 -3.21
C PHE A 56 18.06 -1.94 -4.66
N PHE A 57 17.16 -2.10 -5.63
CA PHE A 57 17.49 -1.99 -7.06
C PHE A 57 17.88 -0.57 -7.49
N ILE A 58 17.26 0.46 -6.92
CA ILE A 58 17.45 1.87 -7.31
C ILE A 58 18.68 2.50 -6.63
N VAL A 59 18.87 2.24 -5.33
CA VAL A 59 19.95 2.87 -4.55
C VAL A 59 21.26 2.12 -4.70
N GLY A 60 21.23 0.80 -4.93
CA GLY A 60 22.44 0.00 -5.22
C GLY A 60 23.44 -0.15 -4.07
N GLU A 61 23.20 0.47 -2.93
CA GLU A 61 24.03 0.33 -1.72
C GLU A 61 23.78 -1.01 -1.02
N PRO A 62 24.80 -1.59 -0.37
CA PRO A 62 24.67 -2.83 0.38
C PRO A 62 23.69 -2.67 1.54
N VAL A 63 22.47 -3.14 1.34
CA VAL A 63 21.45 -3.22 2.39
C VAL A 63 21.97 -4.10 3.51
N LEU A 64 21.84 -3.61 4.74
CA LEU A 64 22.28 -4.34 5.92
C LEU A 64 21.58 -5.72 5.97
N PRO A 65 22.26 -6.75 6.52
CA PRO A 65 21.66 -8.08 6.70
C PRO A 65 20.34 -8.04 7.47
N SER A 66 20.16 -7.06 8.37
CA SER A 66 18.92 -6.83 9.13
C SER A 66 17.72 -6.49 8.22
N THR A 67 17.95 -5.76 7.13
CA THR A 67 16.93 -5.42 6.13
C THR A 67 16.53 -6.66 5.32
N LEU A 68 17.50 -7.51 4.98
CA LEU A 68 17.25 -8.79 4.31
C LEU A 68 16.46 -9.75 5.20
N LEU A 69 16.81 -9.84 6.48
CA LEU A 69 16.10 -10.65 7.47
C LEU A 69 14.65 -10.16 7.66
N GLY A 70 14.45 -8.84 7.75
CA GLY A 70 13.13 -8.23 7.77
C GLY A 70 12.33 -8.54 6.51
N LEU A 71 12.95 -8.45 5.33
CA LEU A 71 12.32 -8.80 4.06
C LEU A 71 11.88 -10.26 4.01
N VAL A 72 12.75 -11.20 4.41
CA VAL A 72 12.41 -12.63 4.48
C VAL A 72 11.28 -12.88 5.47
N LEU A 73 11.29 -12.22 6.63
CA LEU A 73 10.22 -12.34 7.63
C LEU A 73 8.87 -11.82 7.11
N ILE A 74 8.89 -10.67 6.42
CA ILE A 74 7.70 -10.08 5.79
C ILE A 74 7.19 -10.95 4.65
N LEU A 75 8.05 -11.44 3.76
CA LEU A 75 7.68 -12.32 2.66
C LEU A 75 7.14 -13.67 3.16
N GLY A 76 7.74 -14.23 4.22
CA GLY A 76 7.27 -15.45 4.88
C GLY A 76 5.88 -15.26 5.52
N GLY A 77 5.70 -14.19 6.30
CA GLY A 77 4.42 -13.85 6.91
C GLY A 77 3.33 -13.57 5.87
N LEU A 78 3.69 -12.89 4.78
CA LEU A 78 2.79 -12.61 3.67
C LEU A 78 2.42 -13.86 2.87
N GLY A 79 3.37 -14.75 2.61
CA GLY A 79 3.11 -16.04 1.97
C GLY A 79 2.11 -16.88 2.78
N LEU A 80 2.25 -16.89 4.10
CA LEU A 80 1.30 -17.54 5.01
C LEU A 80 -0.07 -16.83 5.01
N GLN A 81 -0.09 -15.50 4.98
CA GLN A 81 -1.32 -14.71 4.96
C GLN A 81 -2.12 -14.87 3.64
N GLN A 82 -1.44 -14.98 2.51
CA GLN A 82 -2.10 -15.28 1.21
C GLN A 82 -2.71 -16.69 1.19
N ARG A 83 -2.07 -17.65 1.87
CA ARG A 83 -2.61 -19.02 2.02
C ARG A 83 -3.89 -19.05 2.86
N GLN A 84 -4.06 -18.12 3.80
CA GLN A 84 -5.28 -18.02 4.60
C GLN A 84 -6.40 -17.20 3.93
N LYS A 85 -6.09 -16.29 2.99
CA LYS A 85 -7.08 -15.48 2.26
C LYS A 85 -7.60 -16.11 0.96
N THR A 86 -7.20 -17.34 0.66
CA THR A 86 -7.85 -18.16 -0.37
C THR A 86 -8.75 -19.17 0.32
N PRO A 87 -10.07 -18.93 0.48
CA PRO A 87 -10.99 -20.05 0.36
C PRO A 87 -10.70 -20.62 -1.02
N ALA A 88 -10.13 -21.83 -1.05
CA ALA A 88 -10.10 -22.62 -2.25
C ALA A 88 -11.52 -22.62 -2.81
N GLU A 89 -11.70 -22.01 -3.98
CA GLU A 89 -12.87 -22.31 -4.80
C GLU A 89 -12.76 -23.82 -5.08
N PRO A 90 -13.70 -24.66 -4.60
CA PRO A 90 -13.67 -26.08 -4.90
C PRO A 90 -14.11 -26.22 -6.36
N ALA A 91 -13.16 -26.06 -7.28
CA ALA A 91 -13.33 -26.32 -8.71
C ALA A 91 -13.15 -27.81 -9.05
N GLU A 92 -13.45 -28.72 -8.12
CA GLU A 92 -13.29 -30.17 -8.31
C GLU A 92 -14.33 -30.98 -7.51
N ALA A 93 -15.61 -30.73 -7.77
CA ALA A 93 -16.69 -31.60 -7.25
C ALA A 93 -17.91 -31.69 -8.19
N ARG A 94 -17.70 -31.52 -9.50
CA ARG A 94 -18.69 -31.87 -10.53
C ARG A 94 -18.00 -32.34 -11.81
N SER A 95 -17.62 -33.61 -11.84
CA SER A 95 -17.57 -34.45 -13.05
C SER A 95 -17.49 -35.91 -12.66
#